data_AF-A0A956PDF9-F1
#
_entry.id   AF-A0A956PDF9-F1
#
_cell.length_a   1.000
_cell.length_b   1.000
_cell.length_c   1.000
_cell.angle_alpha   90.00
_cell.angle_beta   90.00
_cell.angle_gamma   90.00
#
_symmetry.space_group_name_H-M   'P 1'
#
loop_
_entity.id
_entity.type
_entity.pdbx_description
1 polymer ?
#
loop_
_entity_poly.entity_id
_entity_poly.type
_entity_poly.pdbx_seq_one_letter_code
_entity_poly.pdbx_strand_id
1 'polypeptide(L)'
;MAGRRLAETGRYVIETIQVGGLRRDAEGFKIAVRVRMMHAMVRRMILASGRWNREAWGMPINQADMAGTILEFSLLFLWGARMMGFRFRPEESEAIMHLWRYSGYVSGVDAGLSCATEDEAFNVAHLADSILAPADEDSVALAQALRRVILHGAKTPLQKRMAPFLIRYHDGLTRAFNGDAVADALRIPNRWWKLAIVPTRAMVTPFEILRPYVPGGNRIASFLGNQILRIGVQTQLEGSEPDFHPGEKVHGEPRRRRFAREPAAV
;
A
#
# COMPACT_ATOMS: atom_id res chain seq x y z
N MET A 1 0.38 14.66 6.45
CA MET A 1 0.28 14.24 5.03
C MET A 1 0.36 12.73 4.86
N ALA A 2 1.38 12.04 5.39
CA ALA A 2 1.53 10.58 5.23
C ALA A 2 0.31 9.76 5.69
N GLY A 3 -0.26 10.05 6.87
CA GLY A 3 -1.45 9.34 7.37
C GLY A 3 -2.66 9.44 6.44
N ARG A 4 -2.90 10.61 5.82
CA ARG A 4 -4.00 10.81 4.86
C ARG A 4 -3.77 10.03 3.57
N ARG A 5 -2.58 10.11 2.99
CA ARG A 5 -2.20 9.36 1.78
C ARG A 5 -2.27 7.84 2.01
N LEU A 6 -1.82 7.38 3.19
CA LEU A 6 -1.95 5.98 3.58
C LEU A 6 -3.42 5.55 3.67
N ALA A 7 -4.27 6.40 4.21
CA ALA A 7 -5.71 6.13 4.32
C ALA A 7 -6.44 6.17 2.96
N GLU A 8 -5.99 7.00 2.01
CA GLU A 8 -6.45 6.99 0.61
C GLU A 8 -6.19 5.61 -0.03
N THR A 9 -4.96 5.08 0.10
CA THR A 9 -4.64 3.71 -0.35
C THR A 9 -5.43 2.66 0.43
N GLY A 10 -5.59 2.84 1.74
CA GLY A 10 -6.40 1.95 2.59
C GLY A 10 -7.86 1.85 2.11
N ARG A 11 -8.50 2.98 1.75
CA ARG A 11 -9.86 2.97 1.18
C ARG A 11 -9.90 2.24 -0.16
N TYR A 12 -8.92 2.47 -1.03
CA TYR A 12 -8.84 1.75 -2.30
C TYR A 12 -8.82 0.23 -2.09
N VAL A 13 -7.97 -0.25 -1.17
CA VAL A 13 -7.88 -1.68 -0.84
C VAL A 13 -9.21 -2.20 -0.29
N ILE A 14 -9.78 -1.55 0.72
CA ILE A 14 -11.01 -2.02 1.38
C ILE A 14 -12.17 -2.12 0.39
N GLU A 15 -12.38 -1.09 -0.44
CA GLU A 15 -13.48 -1.07 -1.41
C GLU A 15 -13.25 -2.06 -2.55
N THR A 16 -12.00 -2.31 -2.93
CA THR A 16 -11.62 -3.31 -3.94
C THR A 16 -11.94 -4.74 -3.47
N ILE A 17 -11.61 -5.07 -2.21
CA ILE A 17 -11.75 -6.43 -1.68
C ILE A 17 -13.18 -6.77 -1.19
N GLN A 18 -14.13 -5.83 -1.25
CA GLN A 18 -15.53 -6.13 -0.91
C GLN A 18 -16.12 -7.14 -1.90
N VAL A 19 -17.11 -7.92 -1.45
CA VAL A 19 -17.89 -8.80 -2.34
C VAL A 19 -18.55 -7.96 -3.42
N GLY A 20 -18.15 -8.18 -4.67
CA GLY A 20 -18.60 -7.38 -5.81
C GLY A 20 -18.01 -5.97 -5.91
N GLY A 21 -16.98 -5.64 -5.12
CA GLY A 21 -16.34 -4.31 -5.08
C GLY A 21 -15.73 -3.87 -6.41
N LEU A 22 -15.37 -4.83 -7.27
CA LEU A 22 -14.88 -4.59 -8.63
C LEU A 22 -15.92 -4.87 -9.73
N ARG A 23 -17.19 -5.15 -9.39
CA ARG A 23 -18.25 -5.15 -10.40
C ARG A 23 -18.31 -3.78 -11.06
N ARG A 24 -18.77 -3.73 -12.31
CA ARG A 24 -18.94 -2.47 -13.03
C ARG A 24 -19.76 -1.50 -12.17
N ASP A 25 -19.26 -0.28 -12.04
CA ASP A 25 -19.84 0.82 -11.27
C ASP A 25 -19.94 0.62 -9.74
N ALA A 26 -19.38 -0.46 -9.18
CA ALA A 26 -19.17 -0.60 -7.75
C ALA A 26 -18.08 0.37 -7.24
N GLU A 27 -18.03 0.60 -5.93
CA GLU A 27 -17.15 1.62 -5.35
C GLU A 27 -15.66 1.32 -5.57
N GLY A 28 -15.22 0.08 -5.39
CA GLY A 28 -13.83 -0.33 -5.70
C GLY A 28 -13.48 -0.09 -7.17
N PHE A 29 -14.38 -0.44 -8.09
CA PHE A 29 -14.22 -0.19 -9.53
C PHE A 29 -14.08 1.31 -9.83
N LYS A 30 -14.98 2.15 -9.29
CA LYS A 30 -14.91 3.61 -9.46
C LYS A 30 -13.61 4.19 -8.92
N ILE A 31 -13.16 3.73 -7.75
CA ILE A 31 -11.89 4.19 -7.18
C ILE A 31 -10.72 3.75 -8.06
N ALA A 32 -10.69 2.51 -8.55
CA ALA A 32 -9.63 2.04 -9.47
C ALA A 32 -9.51 2.95 -10.72
N VAL A 33 -10.65 3.34 -11.31
CA VAL A 33 -10.68 4.27 -12.44
C VAL A 33 -10.22 5.68 -12.03
N ARG A 34 -10.60 6.17 -10.85
CA ARG A 34 -10.10 7.45 -10.31
C ARG A 34 -8.59 7.43 -10.10
N VAL A 35 -8.04 6.35 -9.55
CA VAL A 35 -6.59 6.16 -9.37
C VAL A 35 -5.88 6.19 -10.72
N ARG A 36 -6.42 5.52 -11.76
CA ARG A 36 -5.88 5.58 -13.13
C ARG A 36 -5.78 7.01 -13.66
N MET A 37 -6.84 7.80 -13.48
CA MET A 37 -6.85 9.21 -13.89
C MET A 37 -5.88 10.05 -13.05
N MET A 38 -5.85 9.84 -11.74
CA MET A 38 -4.91 10.51 -10.84
C MET A 38 -3.46 10.23 -11.24
N HIS A 39 -3.09 8.97 -11.51
CA HIS A 39 -1.74 8.61 -11.96
C HIS A 39 -1.35 9.35 -13.25
N ALA A 40 -2.28 9.48 -14.20
CA ALA A 40 -2.04 10.27 -15.42
C ALA A 40 -1.78 11.76 -15.11
N MET A 41 -2.57 12.36 -14.22
CA MET A 41 -2.39 13.75 -13.81
C MET A 41 -1.09 13.97 -13.03
N VAL A 42 -0.79 13.11 -12.06
CA VAL A 42 0.45 13.16 -11.26
C VAL A 42 1.67 12.99 -12.16
N ARG A 43 1.63 12.06 -13.13
CA ARG A 43 2.71 11.90 -14.12
C ARG A 43 2.97 13.20 -14.88
N ARG A 44 1.92 13.88 -15.35
CA ARG A 44 2.04 15.20 -16.00
C ARG A 44 2.65 16.24 -15.06
N MET A 45 2.24 16.29 -13.80
CA MET A 45 2.74 17.24 -12.81
C MET A 45 4.21 17.01 -12.45
N ILE A 46 4.62 15.75 -12.25
CA ILE A 46 6.01 15.39 -11.95
C ILE A 46 6.91 15.83 -13.11
N LEU A 47 6.52 15.53 -14.35
CA LEU A 47 7.27 15.96 -15.53
C LEU A 47 7.33 17.49 -15.65
N ALA A 48 6.21 18.18 -15.43
CA ALA A 48 6.15 19.64 -15.48
C ALA A 48 6.98 20.34 -14.39
N SER A 49 7.32 19.63 -13.30
CA SER A 49 8.12 20.18 -12.21
C SER A 49 9.60 20.37 -12.57
N GLY A 50 10.09 19.72 -13.64
CA GLY A 50 11.50 19.75 -14.05
C GLY A 50 12.47 19.02 -13.12
N ARG A 51 11.99 18.40 -12.03
CA ARG A 51 12.83 17.69 -11.04
C ARG A 51 13.01 16.19 -11.34
N TRP A 52 12.21 15.64 -12.25
CA TRP A 52 12.25 14.22 -12.59
C TRP A 52 13.33 13.94 -13.64
N ASN A 53 14.27 13.06 -13.31
CA ASN A 53 15.27 12.61 -14.27
C ASN A 53 14.68 11.53 -15.18
N ARG A 54 14.03 11.95 -16.27
CA ARG A 54 13.38 11.04 -17.23
C ARG A 54 14.37 10.10 -17.92
N GLU A 55 15.60 10.54 -18.15
CA GLU A 55 16.63 9.73 -18.82
C GLU A 55 17.08 8.58 -17.93
N ALA A 56 17.32 8.85 -16.64
CA ALA A 56 17.73 7.83 -15.69
C ALA A 56 16.58 6.92 -15.20
N TRP A 57 15.38 7.47 -15.00
CA TRP A 57 14.28 6.78 -14.29
C TRP A 57 13.09 6.44 -15.20
N GLY A 58 13.13 6.82 -16.47
CA GLY A 58 12.00 6.64 -17.39
C GLY A 58 10.81 7.53 -17.05
N MET A 59 9.59 7.05 -17.33
CA MET A 59 8.37 7.79 -17.02
C MET A 59 8.01 7.65 -15.54
N PRO A 60 7.55 8.73 -14.86
CA PRO A 60 7.00 8.60 -13.52
C PRO A 60 5.78 7.69 -13.53
N ILE A 61 5.64 6.83 -12.51
CA ILE A 61 4.52 5.88 -12.39
C ILE A 61 4.46 5.05 -13.69
N ASN A 62 5.57 4.46 -14.09
CA ASN A 62 5.61 3.66 -15.32
C ASN A 62 4.85 2.32 -15.12
N GLN A 63 4.71 1.57 -16.21
CA GLN A 63 3.98 0.30 -16.19
C GLN A 63 4.64 -0.76 -15.30
N ALA A 64 5.97 -0.79 -15.21
CA ALA A 64 6.70 -1.71 -14.33
C ALA A 64 6.46 -1.37 -12.85
N ASP A 65 6.54 -0.10 -12.46
CA ASP A 65 6.25 0.35 -11.10
C ASP A 65 4.79 0.02 -10.70
N MET A 66 3.85 0.27 -11.62
CA MET A 66 2.44 -0.03 -11.38
C MET A 66 2.20 -1.55 -11.25
N ALA A 67 2.84 -2.38 -12.08
CA ALA A 67 2.76 -3.84 -11.96
C ALA A 67 3.40 -4.32 -10.64
N GLY A 68 4.54 -3.77 -10.24
CA GLY A 68 5.18 -4.03 -8.96
C GLY A 68 4.27 -3.69 -7.77
N THR A 69 3.56 -2.56 -7.82
CA THR A 69 2.57 -2.23 -6.77
C THR A 69 1.41 -3.24 -6.72
N ILE A 70 0.93 -3.74 -7.86
CA ILE A 70 -0.10 -4.81 -7.88
C ILE A 70 0.44 -6.13 -7.31
N LEU A 71 1.73 -6.40 -7.52
CA LEU A 71 2.43 -7.56 -6.94
C LEU A 71 2.46 -7.50 -5.41
N GLU A 72 2.68 -6.30 -4.84
CA GLU A 72 2.66 -6.07 -3.39
C GLU A 72 1.32 -6.46 -2.75
N PHE A 73 0.20 -6.13 -3.41
CA PHE A 73 -1.14 -6.47 -2.91
C PHE A 73 -1.54 -7.93 -3.13
N SER A 74 -0.84 -8.65 -4.02
CA SER A 74 -1.18 -10.01 -4.41
C SER A 74 -0.23 -11.02 -3.77
N LEU A 75 0.92 -11.29 -4.40
CA LEU A 75 1.89 -12.28 -3.93
C LEU A 75 2.47 -11.89 -2.57
N LEU A 76 2.95 -10.65 -2.40
CA LEU A 76 3.63 -10.27 -1.16
C LEU A 76 2.65 -10.20 0.02
N PHE A 77 1.39 -9.85 -0.24
CA PHE A 77 0.32 -10.00 0.73
C PHE A 77 0.14 -11.47 1.18
N LEU A 78 0.00 -12.40 0.21
CA LEU A 78 -0.13 -13.83 0.51
C LEU A 78 1.07 -14.34 1.30
N TRP A 79 2.28 -13.97 0.88
CA TRP A 79 3.52 -14.36 1.52
C TRP A 79 3.61 -13.84 2.97
N GLY A 80 3.40 -12.54 3.18
CA GLY A 80 3.41 -11.93 4.52
C GLY A 80 2.33 -12.51 5.45
N ALA A 81 1.13 -12.75 4.91
CA ALA A 81 0.05 -13.40 5.64
C ALA A 81 0.44 -14.83 6.05
N ARG A 82 1.02 -15.62 5.14
CA ARG A 82 1.50 -16.98 5.45
C ARG A 82 2.62 -16.96 6.48
N MET A 83 3.53 -15.99 6.45
CA MET A 83 4.56 -15.82 7.50
C MET A 83 3.92 -15.60 8.87
N MET A 84 2.86 -14.78 8.94
CA MET A 84 2.10 -14.54 10.18
C MET A 84 1.23 -15.72 10.64
N GLY A 85 1.15 -16.81 9.89
CA GLY A 85 0.38 -18.01 10.27
C GLY A 85 -0.98 -18.16 9.60
N PHE A 86 -1.34 -17.25 8.68
CA PHE A 86 -2.54 -17.42 7.87
C PHE A 86 -2.40 -18.60 6.92
N ARG A 87 -3.51 -19.31 6.68
CA ARG A 87 -3.57 -20.44 5.76
C ARG A 87 -4.56 -20.13 4.65
N PHE A 88 -4.14 -20.39 3.42
CA PHE A 88 -4.96 -20.23 2.24
C PHE A 88 -5.01 -21.57 1.51
N ARG A 89 -6.20 -21.96 1.07
CA ARG A 89 -6.36 -23.02 0.09
C ARG A 89 -5.81 -22.56 -1.27
N PRO A 90 -5.46 -23.48 -2.17
CA PRO A 90 -5.02 -23.12 -3.53
C PRO A 90 -6.01 -22.17 -4.22
N GLU A 91 -7.30 -22.47 -4.14
CA GLU A 91 -8.35 -21.68 -4.81
C GLU A 91 -8.50 -20.28 -4.20
N GLU A 92 -8.23 -20.13 -2.89
CA GLU A 92 -8.25 -18.83 -2.22
C GLU A 92 -7.06 -17.97 -2.65
N SER A 93 -5.90 -18.59 -2.83
CA SER A 93 -4.69 -17.91 -3.29
C SER A 93 -4.83 -17.48 -4.75
N GLU A 94 -5.35 -18.36 -5.61
CA GLU A 94 -5.71 -18.04 -7.00
C GLU A 94 -6.75 -16.92 -7.09
N ALA A 95 -7.77 -16.92 -6.21
CA ALA A 95 -8.77 -15.86 -6.17
C ALA A 95 -8.16 -14.50 -5.79
N ILE A 96 -7.20 -14.47 -4.85
CA ILE A 96 -6.48 -13.24 -4.47
C ILE A 96 -5.60 -12.75 -5.62
N MET A 97 -4.87 -13.64 -6.31
CA MET A 97 -4.10 -13.29 -7.50
C MET A 97 -5.01 -12.71 -8.59
N HIS A 98 -6.14 -13.36 -8.86
CA HIS A 98 -7.11 -12.91 -9.85
C HIS A 98 -7.72 -11.55 -9.51
N LEU A 99 -8.09 -11.32 -8.25
CA LEU A 99 -8.66 -10.06 -7.76
C LEU A 99 -7.74 -8.88 -8.07
N TRP A 100 -6.46 -9.02 -7.71
CA TRP A 100 -5.48 -7.95 -7.89
C TRP A 100 -5.01 -7.81 -9.33
N ARG A 101 -4.95 -8.90 -10.09
CA ARG A 101 -4.76 -8.84 -11.55
C ARG A 101 -5.85 -8.00 -12.22
N TYR A 102 -7.12 -8.25 -11.89
CA TYR A 102 -8.23 -7.48 -12.45
C TYR A 102 -8.23 -6.02 -11.95
N SER A 103 -7.95 -5.79 -10.67
CA SER A 103 -7.76 -4.45 -10.11
C SER A 103 -6.64 -3.66 -10.83
N GLY A 104 -5.52 -4.32 -11.11
CA GLY A 104 -4.41 -3.79 -11.92
C GLY A 104 -4.85 -3.39 -13.31
N TYR A 105 -5.56 -4.28 -14.01
CA TYR A 105 -6.12 -4.00 -15.33
C TYR A 105 -7.04 -2.76 -15.32
N VAL A 106 -7.98 -2.66 -14.36
CA VAL A 106 -8.89 -1.52 -14.26
C VAL A 106 -8.13 -0.22 -13.98
N SER A 107 -7.13 -0.26 -13.10
CA SER A 107 -6.27 0.89 -12.77
C SER A 107 -5.24 1.24 -13.85
N GLY A 108 -5.15 0.44 -14.92
CA GLY A 108 -4.42 0.76 -16.15
C GLY A 108 -3.05 0.08 -16.30
N VAL A 109 -2.79 -0.99 -15.54
CA VAL A 109 -1.63 -1.86 -15.76
C VAL A 109 -1.83 -2.65 -17.06
N ASP A 110 -0.77 -2.74 -17.86
CA ASP A 110 -0.77 -3.54 -19.08
C ASP A 110 -0.99 -5.04 -18.76
N ALA A 111 -1.86 -5.69 -19.52
CA ALA A 111 -2.20 -7.09 -19.30
C ALA A 111 -0.99 -8.03 -19.48
N GLY A 112 -0.02 -7.66 -20.33
CA GLY A 112 1.21 -8.41 -20.54
C GLY A 112 2.21 -8.33 -19.38
N LEU A 113 2.02 -7.40 -18.44
CA LEU A 113 2.82 -7.30 -17.22
C LEU A 113 2.12 -7.89 -15.99
N SER A 114 0.92 -8.42 -16.17
CA SER A 114 0.13 -8.99 -15.08
C SER A 114 0.46 -10.46 -14.85
N CYS A 115 0.54 -10.87 -13.59
CA CYS A 115 0.78 -12.27 -13.21
C CYS A 115 -0.54 -13.00 -12.93
N ALA A 116 -0.71 -14.18 -13.51
CA ALA A 116 -1.87 -15.05 -13.29
C ALA A 116 -1.71 -15.95 -12.07
N THR A 117 -0.48 -16.37 -11.80
CA THR A 117 -0.14 -17.36 -10.76
C THR A 117 0.88 -16.80 -9.77
N GLU A 118 0.99 -17.44 -8.60
CA GLU A 118 2.03 -17.11 -7.62
C GLU A 118 3.44 -17.38 -8.16
N ASP A 119 3.62 -18.40 -8.99
CA ASP A 119 4.92 -18.75 -9.57
C ASP A 119 5.41 -17.69 -10.56
N GLU A 120 4.53 -17.23 -11.46
CA GLU A 120 4.82 -16.11 -12.36
C GLU A 120 5.15 -14.85 -11.55
N ALA A 121 4.33 -14.55 -10.55
CA ALA A 121 4.50 -13.42 -9.66
C ALA A 121 5.82 -13.49 -8.89
N PHE A 122 6.25 -14.67 -8.46
CA PHE A 122 7.50 -14.87 -7.74
C PHE A 122 8.71 -14.61 -8.64
N ASN A 123 8.68 -15.09 -9.88
CA ASN A 123 9.73 -14.82 -10.86
C ASN A 123 9.84 -13.33 -11.16
N VAL A 124 8.70 -12.65 -11.32
CA VAL A 124 8.68 -11.19 -11.53
C VAL A 124 9.18 -10.45 -10.29
N ALA A 125 8.79 -10.86 -9.07
CA ALA A 125 9.27 -10.26 -7.83
C ALA A 125 10.80 -10.38 -7.71
N HIS A 126 11.33 -11.57 -8.02
CA HIS A 126 12.76 -11.84 -7.97
C HIS A 126 13.54 -10.99 -9.00
N LEU A 127 13.01 -10.86 -10.21
CA LEU A 127 13.58 -9.96 -11.21
C LEU A 127 13.53 -8.50 -10.74
N ALA A 128 12.40 -8.06 -10.18
CA ALA A 128 12.24 -6.69 -9.67
C ALA A 128 13.29 -6.38 -8.59
N ASP A 129 13.49 -7.29 -7.64
CA ASP A 129 14.49 -7.15 -6.56
C ASP A 129 15.91 -7.00 -7.11
N SER A 130 16.23 -7.63 -8.24
CA SER A 130 17.55 -7.53 -8.88
C SER A 130 17.81 -6.22 -9.62
N ILE A 131 16.78 -5.45 -9.96
CA ILE A 131 16.88 -4.23 -10.77
C ILE A 131 16.47 -2.95 -10.02
N LEU A 132 15.72 -3.08 -8.92
CA LEU A 132 15.27 -1.95 -8.13
C LEU A 132 16.47 -1.24 -7.49
N ALA A 133 16.46 0.09 -7.57
CA ALA A 133 17.47 0.91 -6.93
C ALA A 133 17.41 0.71 -5.40
N PRO A 134 18.55 0.74 -4.70
CA PRO A 134 18.57 0.69 -3.25
C PRO A 134 17.83 1.89 -2.65
N ALA A 135 17.36 1.74 -1.42
CA ALA A 135 16.68 2.81 -0.69
C ALA A 135 17.57 4.06 -0.58
N ASP A 136 16.98 5.22 -0.88
CA ASP A 136 17.57 6.54 -0.79
C ASP A 136 16.97 7.35 0.38
N GLU A 137 17.35 8.62 0.50
CA GLU A 137 16.84 9.48 1.58
C GLU A 137 15.33 9.74 1.47
N ASP A 138 14.75 9.75 0.27
CA ASP A 138 13.30 9.87 0.08
C ASP A 138 12.58 8.61 0.60
N SER A 139 13.14 7.43 0.33
CA SER A 139 12.67 6.14 0.83
C SER A 139 12.72 6.09 2.36
N VAL A 140 13.84 6.54 2.96
CA VAL A 140 13.99 6.64 4.41
C VAL A 140 12.97 7.62 4.99
N ALA A 141 12.83 8.81 4.41
CA ALA A 141 11.90 9.82 4.88
C ALA A 141 10.45 9.30 4.87
N LEU A 142 10.06 8.60 3.81
CA LEU A 142 8.74 7.97 3.70
C LEU A 142 8.54 6.87 4.75
N ALA A 143 9.51 5.97 4.92
CA ALA A 143 9.44 4.91 5.91
C ALA A 143 9.29 5.47 7.34
N GLN A 144 10.05 6.50 7.69
CA GLN A 144 9.95 7.16 9.00
C GLN A 144 8.61 7.90 9.17
N ALA A 145 8.07 8.50 8.12
CA ALA A 145 6.76 9.13 8.16
C ALA A 145 5.63 8.11 8.40
N LEU A 146 5.70 6.94 7.75
CA LEU A 146 4.73 5.84 7.94
C LEU A 146 4.79 5.27 9.36
N ARG A 147 5.98 5.04 9.91
CA ARG A 147 6.15 4.56 11.30
C ARG A 147 5.48 5.49 12.32
N ARG A 148 5.53 6.80 12.07
CA ARG A 148 4.93 7.80 12.96
C ARG A 148 3.41 7.88 12.85
N VAL A 149 2.76 7.28 11.84
CA VAL A 149 1.29 7.32 11.70
C VAL A 149 0.60 6.71 12.92
N ILE A 150 1.14 5.63 13.49
CA ILE A 150 0.58 4.98 14.69
C ILE A 150 0.56 5.94 15.89
N LEU A 151 1.65 6.69 16.07
CA LEU A 151 1.76 7.71 17.15
C LEU A 151 0.77 8.85 16.95
N HIS A 152 0.67 9.40 15.74
CA HIS A 152 -0.22 10.53 15.45
C HIS A 152 -1.70 10.12 15.45
N GLY A 153 -2.01 8.87 15.11
CA GLY A 153 -3.37 8.33 15.11
C GLY A 153 -3.91 7.96 16.50
N ALA A 154 -3.06 7.92 17.53
CA ALA A 154 -3.46 7.56 18.89
C ALA A 154 -4.21 8.71 19.59
N LYS A 155 -5.55 8.59 19.68
CA LYS A 155 -6.43 9.63 20.26
C LYS A 155 -6.69 9.39 21.75
N THR A 156 -6.88 8.14 22.17
CA THR A 156 -7.21 7.82 23.58
C THR A 156 -5.98 7.59 24.46
N PRO A 157 -6.08 7.75 25.80
CA PRO A 157 -4.95 7.49 26.71
C PRO A 157 -4.40 6.06 26.59
N LEU A 158 -5.29 5.07 26.43
CA LEU A 158 -4.90 3.68 26.21
C LEU A 158 -4.11 3.50 24.91
N GLN A 159 -4.58 4.09 23.80
CA GLN A 159 -3.88 4.03 22.52
C GLN A 159 -2.48 4.66 22.61
N LYS A 160 -2.36 5.81 23.27
CA LYS A 160 -1.06 6.48 23.47
C LYS A 160 -0.10 5.62 24.29
N ARG A 161 -0.60 4.92 25.31
CA ARG A 161 0.19 3.98 26.12
C ARG A 161 0.63 2.74 25.32
N MET A 162 -0.20 2.26 24.40
CA MET A 162 0.10 1.10 23.55
C MET A 162 0.96 1.43 22.32
N ALA A 163 0.96 2.69 21.86
CA ALA A 163 1.64 3.10 20.63
C ALA A 163 3.14 2.71 20.56
N PRO A 164 3.96 2.86 21.63
CA PRO A 164 5.36 2.44 21.59
C PRO A 164 5.54 0.93 21.35
N PHE A 165 4.66 0.11 21.94
CA PHE A 165 4.67 -1.33 21.72
C PHE A 165 4.28 -1.66 20.27
N LEU A 166 3.20 -1.07 19.77
CA LEU A 166 2.73 -1.29 18.40
C LEU A 166 3.80 -0.88 17.38
N ILE A 167 4.49 0.24 17.59
CA ILE A 167 5.58 0.67 16.71
C ILE A 167 6.71 -0.36 16.68
N ARG A 168 7.15 -0.87 17.84
CA ARG A 168 8.19 -1.91 17.90
C ARG A 168 7.75 -3.21 17.25
N TYR A 169 6.48 -3.59 17.44
CA TYR A 169 5.88 -4.75 16.79
C TYR A 169 5.86 -4.60 15.26
N HIS A 170 5.42 -3.44 14.76
CA HIS A 170 5.45 -3.13 13.32
C HIS A 170 6.87 -3.05 12.76
N ASP A 171 7.83 -2.48 13.49
CA ASP A 171 9.26 -2.49 13.11
C ASP A 171 9.78 -3.93 12.99
N GLY A 172 9.39 -4.79 13.93
CA GLY A 172 9.68 -6.21 13.91
C GLY A 172 9.09 -6.92 12.69
N LEU A 173 7.81 -6.70 12.39
CA LEU A 173 7.17 -7.26 11.19
C LEU A 173 7.83 -6.77 9.91
N THR A 174 8.12 -5.47 9.79
CA THR A 174 8.85 -4.91 8.65
C THR A 174 10.18 -5.62 8.42
N ARG A 175 10.94 -5.89 9.50
CA ARG A 175 12.20 -6.64 9.41
C ARG A 175 12.01 -8.12 9.08
N ALA A 176 10.97 -8.75 9.61
CA ALA A 176 10.67 -10.14 9.31
C ALA A 176 10.29 -10.32 7.82
N PHE A 177 9.50 -9.40 7.26
CA PHE A 177 9.05 -9.46 5.87
C PHE A 177 10.13 -9.01 4.89
N ASN A 178 10.87 -7.95 5.15
CA ASN A 178 11.79 -7.40 4.14
C ASN A 178 13.25 -7.85 4.33
N GLY A 179 13.55 -8.54 5.44
CA GLY A 179 14.91 -8.88 5.82
C GLY A 179 15.68 -7.71 6.44
N ASP A 180 16.83 -8.02 7.04
CA ASP A 180 17.64 -7.03 7.75
C ASP A 180 18.27 -6.00 6.78
N ALA A 181 18.68 -6.41 5.58
CA ALA A 181 19.33 -5.51 4.62
C ALA A 181 18.43 -4.35 4.19
N VAL A 182 17.22 -4.63 3.72
CA VAL A 182 16.23 -3.61 3.33
C VAL A 182 15.83 -2.75 4.53
N ALA A 183 15.58 -3.38 5.68
CA ALA A 183 15.17 -2.67 6.88
C ALA A 183 16.27 -1.74 7.43
N ASP A 184 17.54 -2.15 7.34
CA ASP A 184 18.68 -1.33 7.74
C ASP A 184 18.88 -0.16 6.77
N ALA A 185 18.72 -0.38 5.46
CA ALA A 185 18.73 0.68 4.44
C ALA A 185 17.63 1.73 4.70
N LEU A 186 16.44 1.29 5.12
CA LEU A 186 15.32 2.17 5.51
C LEU A 186 15.44 2.76 6.94
N ARG A 187 16.53 2.45 7.66
CA ARG A 187 16.78 2.86 9.04
C ARG A 187 15.64 2.49 10.00
N ILE A 188 15.06 1.30 9.82
CA ILE A 188 14.05 0.75 10.73
C ILE A 188 14.76 0.27 11.99
N PRO A 189 14.38 0.68 13.22
CA PRO A 189 15.07 0.23 14.43
C PRO A 189 14.60 -1.17 14.88
N ASN A 190 14.92 -1.56 16.12
CA ASN A 190 14.35 -2.73 16.80
C ASN A 190 14.66 -4.09 16.14
N ARG A 191 15.91 -4.33 15.74
CA ARG A 191 16.34 -5.55 15.02
C ARG A 191 15.79 -6.86 15.58
N TRP A 192 15.84 -7.03 16.90
CA TRP A 192 15.39 -8.26 17.58
C TRP A 192 13.88 -8.48 17.58
N TRP A 193 13.09 -7.42 17.35
CA TRP A 193 11.64 -7.53 17.25
C TRP A 193 11.18 -8.29 16.01
N LYS A 194 12.07 -8.60 15.05
CA LYS A 194 11.75 -9.53 13.95
C LYS A 194 11.26 -10.89 14.45
N LEU A 195 11.69 -11.30 15.66
CA LEU A 195 11.22 -12.52 16.31
C LEU A 195 9.76 -12.46 16.74
N ALA A 196 9.12 -11.28 16.77
CA ALA A 196 7.69 -11.15 17.05
C ALA A 196 6.82 -11.91 16.04
N ILE A 197 7.34 -12.23 14.85
CA ILE A 197 6.65 -13.10 13.89
C ILE A 197 6.35 -14.49 14.46
N VAL A 198 7.20 -15.01 15.36
CA VAL A 198 7.05 -16.34 15.97
C VAL A 198 5.82 -16.41 16.90
N PRO A 199 5.68 -15.57 17.94
CA PRO A 199 4.48 -15.57 18.77
C PRO A 199 3.24 -15.14 17.97
N THR A 200 3.36 -14.24 16.98
CA THR A 200 2.24 -13.92 16.09
C THR A 200 1.74 -15.16 15.35
N ARG A 201 2.65 -15.93 14.76
CA ARG A 201 2.32 -17.19 14.08
C ARG A 201 1.71 -18.21 15.03
N ALA A 202 2.26 -18.34 16.24
CA ALA A 202 1.73 -19.24 17.26
C ALA A 202 0.31 -18.85 17.71
N MET A 203 -0.05 -17.57 17.65
CA MET A 203 -1.39 -17.07 17.97
C MET A 203 -2.37 -17.22 16.79
N VAL A 204 -1.95 -16.88 15.57
CA VAL A 204 -2.83 -16.87 14.38
C VAL A 204 -3.11 -18.29 13.88
N THR A 205 -2.11 -19.17 13.86
CA THR A 205 -2.25 -20.50 13.26
C THR A 205 -3.37 -21.34 13.89
N PRO A 206 -3.49 -21.43 15.24
CA PRO A 206 -4.60 -22.16 15.86
C PRO A 206 -5.96 -21.57 15.50
N PHE A 207 -6.07 -20.25 15.43
CA PHE A 207 -7.32 -19.59 15.03
C PHE A 207 -7.73 -19.99 13.61
N GLU A 208 -6.79 -20.01 12.66
CA GLU A 208 -7.04 -20.42 11.28
C GLU A 208 -7.38 -21.92 11.14
N ILE A 209 -6.79 -22.78 11.97
CA ILE A 209 -7.11 -24.21 12.00
C ILE A 209 -8.51 -24.45 12.58
N LEU A 210 -8.88 -23.72 13.64
CA LEU A 210 -10.15 -23.93 14.36
C LEU A 210 -11.34 -23.27 13.67
N ARG A 211 -11.15 -22.09 13.05
CA ARG A 211 -12.23 -21.28 12.45
C ARG A 211 -13.16 -22.07 11.50
N PRO A 212 -12.66 -22.95 10.59
CA PRO A 212 -13.52 -23.71 9.69
C PRO A 212 -14.43 -24.73 10.40
N TYR A 213 -14.03 -25.22 11.56
CA TYR A 213 -14.80 -26.19 12.35
C TYR A 213 -15.84 -25.51 13.25
N VAL A 214 -15.75 -24.20 13.45
CA VAL A 214 -16.73 -23.43 14.21
C VAL A 214 -17.89 -23.04 13.29
N PRO A 215 -19.14 -23.45 13.57
CA PRO A 215 -20.29 -23.05 12.78
C PRO A 215 -20.40 -21.52 12.67
N GLY A 216 -20.37 -20.99 11.44
CA GLY A 216 -20.39 -19.55 11.19
C GLY A 216 -19.07 -18.82 11.47
N GLY A 217 -18.00 -19.52 11.87
CA GLY A 217 -16.69 -18.93 12.19
C GLY A 217 -16.12 -18.07 11.08
N ASN A 218 -16.21 -18.52 9.82
CA ASN A 218 -15.79 -17.73 8.66
C ASN A 218 -16.60 -16.42 8.52
N ARG A 219 -17.93 -16.48 8.71
CA ARG A 219 -18.78 -15.27 8.61
C ARG A 219 -18.45 -14.26 9.70
N ILE A 220 -18.25 -14.73 10.93
CA ILE A 220 -17.87 -13.88 12.07
C ILE A 220 -16.50 -13.25 11.82
N ALA A 221 -15.50 -14.05 11.40
CA ALA A 221 -14.17 -13.53 11.09
C ALA A 221 -14.20 -12.49 9.96
N SER A 222 -14.93 -12.75 8.87
CA SER A 222 -15.10 -11.78 7.78
C SER A 222 -15.83 -10.52 8.23
N PHE A 223 -16.85 -10.63 9.09
CA PHE A 223 -17.57 -9.47 9.62
C PHE A 223 -16.66 -8.62 10.50
N LEU A 224 -16.01 -9.22 11.50
CA LEU A 224 -15.11 -8.52 12.42
C LEU A 224 -13.93 -7.91 11.67
N GLY A 225 -13.32 -8.64 10.73
CA GLY A 225 -12.24 -8.14 9.89
C GLY A 225 -12.65 -6.91 9.08
N ASN A 226 -13.81 -6.95 8.43
CA ASN A 226 -14.33 -5.80 7.68
C ASN A 226 -14.61 -4.59 8.59
N GLN A 227 -15.16 -4.80 9.79
CA GLN A 227 -15.39 -3.72 10.73
C GLN A 227 -14.08 -3.08 11.21
N ILE A 228 -13.08 -3.89 11.58
CA ILE A 228 -11.77 -3.38 12.02
C ILE A 228 -11.11 -2.54 10.91
N LEU A 229 -11.10 -3.04 9.67
CA LEU A 229 -10.53 -2.34 8.54
C LEU A 229 -11.23 -1.00 8.28
N ARG A 230 -12.58 -1.01 8.25
CA ARG A 230 -13.39 0.20 8.02
C ARG A 230 -13.17 1.25 9.12
N ILE A 231 -13.18 0.84 10.39
CA ILE A 231 -12.92 1.74 11.52
C ILE A 231 -11.51 2.33 11.41
N GLY A 232 -10.51 1.52 11.07
CA GLY A 232 -9.12 1.97 10.90
C GLY A 232 -9.00 3.08 9.86
N VAL A 233 -9.56 2.86 8.66
CA VAL A 233 -9.51 3.83 7.56
C VAL A 233 -10.35 5.08 7.86
N GLN A 234 -11.56 4.94 8.39
CA GLN A 234 -12.38 6.10 8.77
C GLN A 234 -11.71 6.96 9.84
N THR A 235 -11.05 6.34 10.82
CA THR A 235 -10.31 7.06 11.86
C THR A 235 -9.15 7.88 11.29
N GLN A 236 -8.47 7.36 10.26
CA GLN A 236 -7.36 8.03 9.58
C GLN A 236 -7.82 9.09 8.57
N LEU A 237 -9.00 8.91 7.95
CA LEU A 237 -9.62 9.90 7.05
C LEU A 237 -10.38 10.99 7.79
N GLU A 238 -10.58 10.87 9.11
CA GLU A 238 -11.36 11.80 9.94
C GLU A 238 -12.77 12.08 9.38
N GLY A 239 -13.36 11.11 8.69
CA GLY A 239 -14.67 11.25 8.04
C GLY A 239 -14.67 12.04 6.73
N SER A 240 -13.52 12.51 6.24
CA SER A 240 -13.41 13.12 4.91
C SER A 240 -13.42 12.05 3.81
N GLU A 241 -14.07 12.34 2.69
CA GLU A 241 -13.83 11.54 1.48
C GLU A 241 -12.36 11.73 1.07
N PRO A 242 -11.60 10.64 0.83
CA PRO A 242 -10.27 10.74 0.30
C PRO A 242 -10.38 11.42 -1.05
N ASP A 243 -9.70 12.54 -1.11
CA ASP A 243 -9.69 13.35 -2.27
C ASP A 243 -8.67 12.75 -3.24
N PHE A 244 -9.14 12.02 -4.25
CA PHE A 244 -8.27 11.52 -5.32
C PHE A 244 -7.83 12.66 -6.28
N HIS A 245 -7.96 13.92 -5.87
CA HIS A 245 -7.36 15.05 -6.57
C HIS A 245 -5.83 15.03 -6.42
N PRO A 246 -5.08 15.17 -7.53
CA PRO A 246 -3.67 15.48 -7.44
C PRO A 246 -3.54 16.86 -6.79
N GLY A 247 -2.79 16.98 -5.69
CA GLY A 247 -2.61 18.26 -5.00
C GLY A 247 -2.16 19.36 -5.98
N GLU A 248 -2.59 20.60 -5.80
CA GLU A 248 -2.45 21.67 -6.81
C GLU A 248 -1.01 21.96 -7.27
N LYS A 249 -0.01 21.57 -6.45
CA LYS A 249 1.42 21.78 -6.72
C LYS A 249 2.26 20.64 -6.19
N VAL A 250 3.37 20.36 -6.86
CA VAL A 250 4.42 19.52 -6.27
C VAL A 250 5.15 20.35 -5.20
N HIS A 251 5.18 19.87 -3.95
CA HIS A 251 5.84 20.59 -2.85
C HIS A 251 7.31 20.92 -3.22
N GLY A 252 7.67 22.20 -3.15
CA GLY A 252 8.99 22.72 -3.53
C GLY A 252 9.02 23.71 -4.71
N GLU A 253 7.88 24.05 -5.34
CA GLU A 253 7.86 25.10 -6.36
C GLU A 253 8.25 26.48 -5.77
N PRO A 254 9.25 27.20 -6.34
CA PRO A 254 9.34 28.63 -6.11
C PRO A 254 8.06 29.28 -6.66
N ARG A 255 7.47 30.21 -5.90
CA ARG A 255 6.31 31.00 -6.34
C ARG A 255 6.61 31.51 -7.75
N ARG A 256 5.87 31.02 -8.77
CA ARG A 256 5.84 31.67 -10.08
C ARG A 256 5.50 33.13 -9.81
N ARG A 257 6.49 34.02 -9.96
CA ARG A 257 6.22 35.46 -10.02
C ARG A 257 5.21 35.61 -11.16
N ARG A 258 4.04 36.17 -10.87
CA ARG A 258 3.15 36.65 -11.92
C ARG A 258 4.02 37.60 -12.73
N PHE A 259 4.39 37.20 -13.94
CA PHE A 259 4.90 38.16 -14.92
C PHE A 259 3.76 39.14 -15.12
N ALA A 260 3.90 40.31 -14.52
CA ALA A 260 3.13 41.48 -14.91
C ALA A 260 3.40 41.64 -16.41
N ARG A 261 2.33 41.67 -17.21
CA ARG A 261 2.44 42.12 -18.59
C ARG A 261 2.90 43.57 -18.52
N GLU A 262 4.14 43.82 -18.90
CA GLU A 262 4.55 45.17 -19.31
C GLU A 262 3.73 45.54 -20.55
N PRO A 263 3.13 46.75 -20.60
CA PRO A 263 2.47 47.22 -21.80
C PRO A 263 3.52 47.43 -22.89
N ALA A 264 3.26 46.88 -24.07
CA ALA A 264 4.08 47.13 -25.25
C ALA A 264 4.10 48.63 -25.55
N ALA A 265 5.29 49.23 -25.46
CA ALA A 265 5.59 50.49 -26.10
C ALA A 265 6.29 50.15 -27.43
N VAL A 266 5.59 50.35 -28.55
CA VAL A 266 5.92 51.17 -29.73
C VAL A 266 4.67 51.20 -30.61
#